data_AF-A0AAW0JC55-F1
#
_entry.id   AF-A0AAW0JC55-F1
#
_cell.length_a   1.000
_cell.length_b   1.000
_cell.length_c   1.000
_cell.angle_alpha   90.00
_cell.angle_beta   90.00
_cell.angle_gamma   90.00
#
_symmetry.space_group_name_H-M   'P 1'
#
loop_
_entity.id
_entity.type
_entity.pdbx_description
1 polymer ?
#
loop_
_entity_poly.entity_id
_entity_poly.type
_entity_poly.pdbx_seq_one_letter_code
_entity_poly.pdbx_strand_id
1 'polypeptide(L)'
;MLDYSLRACVYNNTLNNAMPVRLQVGLYAVYLLDWLTVFNKEQFLILRLEDHASNVKYTMHRVFQFLNLGPLSEKQEALMTKSPASNTRRPEDRSLGPMWPITQKILQDFYGPFNTRLAQILDDEAFAWKTT
;
A
#
# COMPACT_ATOMS: atom_id res chain seq x y z
N MET A 1 20.20 25.44 8.27
CA MET A 1 19.59 25.57 6.93
C MET A 1 18.29 24.79 7.00
N LEU A 2 17.13 25.41 6.75
CA LEU A 2 15.87 24.69 6.71
C LEU A 2 15.80 23.90 5.40
N ASP A 3 15.66 22.57 5.49
CA ASP A 3 15.42 21.71 4.33
C ASP A 3 13.93 21.78 3.97
N TYR A 4 13.64 22.25 2.76
CA TYR A 4 12.28 22.41 2.22
C TYR A 4 11.92 21.32 1.20
N SER A 5 12.68 20.23 1.17
CA SER A 5 12.38 19.11 0.28
C SER A 5 11.06 18.42 0.63
N LEU A 6 10.46 17.78 -0.37
CA LEU A 6 9.30 16.91 -0.18
C LEU A 6 9.58 15.86 0.91
N ARG A 7 10.77 15.26 0.88
CA ARG A 7 11.21 14.30 1.87
C ARG A 7 11.21 14.90 3.28
N ALA A 8 11.80 16.07 3.48
CA ALA A 8 11.80 16.75 4.77
C ALA A 8 10.38 17.05 5.29
N CYS A 9 9.46 17.44 4.40
CA CYS A 9 8.05 17.64 4.73
C CYS A 9 7.37 16.34 5.20
N VAL A 10 7.51 15.25 4.44
CA VAL A 10 6.86 13.95 4.70
C VAL A 10 7.34 13.31 6.00
N TYR A 11 8.63 13.45 6.33
CA TYR A 11 9.22 12.92 7.56
C TYR A 11 9.07 13.85 8.78
N ASN A 12 8.43 15.01 8.64
CA ASN A 12 8.26 15.95 9.75
C ASN A 12 7.16 15.48 10.72
N ASN A 13 7.56 14.88 11.83
CA ASN A 13 6.63 14.39 12.86
C ASN A 13 5.80 15.50 13.51
N THR A 14 6.35 16.70 13.68
CA THR A 14 5.60 17.83 14.25
C THR A 14 4.45 18.23 13.34
N LEU A 15 4.71 18.34 12.04
CA LEU A 15 3.66 18.59 11.03
C LEU A 15 2.65 17.44 11.01
N ASN A 16 3.12 16.21 10.92
CA ASN A 16 2.28 15.01 10.84
C ASN A 16 1.35 14.85 12.05
N ASN A 17 1.80 15.25 13.25
CA ASN A 17 0.99 15.21 14.48
C ASN A 17 0.03 16.39 14.59
N ALA A 18 0.32 17.52 13.94
CA ALA A 18 -0.57 18.68 13.89
C ALA A 18 -1.71 18.53 12.88
N MET A 19 -1.56 17.64 11.88
CA MET A 19 -2.58 17.41 10.86
C MET A 19 -3.72 16.54 11.37
N PRO A 20 -4.99 16.88 11.07
CA PRO A 20 -6.16 16.09 11.51
C PRO A 20 -6.28 14.75 10.77
N VAL A 21 -5.56 14.58 9.67
CA VAL A 21 -5.55 13.38 8.82
C VAL A 21 -4.12 12.99 8.49
N ARG A 22 -3.87 11.67 8.36
CA ARG A 22 -2.53 11.11 8.14
C ARG A 22 -2.24 10.84 6.66
N LEU A 23 -2.35 11.85 5.81
CA LEU A 23 -2.16 11.70 4.35
C LEU A 23 -0.74 11.27 3.98
N GLN A 24 0.25 11.66 4.77
CA GLN A 24 1.65 11.31 4.55
C GLN A 24 1.89 9.80 4.46
N VAL A 25 1.09 8.99 5.17
CA VAL A 25 1.26 7.53 5.23
C VAL A 25 1.03 6.89 3.85
N GLY A 26 0.18 7.50 3.01
CA GLY A 26 -0.10 7.03 1.66
C GLY A 26 0.96 7.42 0.61
N LEU A 27 2.00 8.17 0.98
CA LEU A 27 3.03 8.64 0.05
C LEU A 27 4.11 7.59 -0.21
N TYR A 28 3.68 6.38 -0.62
CA TYR A 28 4.52 5.19 -0.71
C TYR A 28 5.78 5.38 -1.54
N ALA A 29 5.70 6.11 -2.67
CA ALA A 29 6.85 6.37 -3.53
C ALA A 29 8.00 7.07 -2.80
N VAL A 30 7.70 8.00 -1.87
CA VAL A 30 8.71 8.74 -1.11
C VAL A 30 9.49 7.79 -0.22
N TYR A 31 8.78 6.94 0.53
CA TYR A 31 9.40 5.99 1.44
C TYR A 31 10.14 4.88 0.68
N LEU A 32 9.55 4.35 -0.39
CA LEU A 32 10.15 3.26 -1.17
C LEU A 32 11.47 3.69 -1.81
N LEU A 33 11.56 4.92 -2.33
CA LEU A 33 12.82 5.43 -2.89
C LEU A 33 13.93 5.46 -1.84
N ASP A 34 13.64 5.89 -0.61
CA ASP A 34 14.61 5.86 0.49
C ASP A 34 15.06 4.41 0.79
N TRP A 35 14.13 3.46 0.87
CA TRP A 35 14.46 2.05 1.10
C TRP A 35 15.33 1.46 -0.03
N LEU A 36 15.05 1.82 -1.27
CA LEU A 36 15.82 1.37 -2.44
C LEU A 36 17.23 1.96 -2.51
N THR A 37 17.56 2.99 -1.73
CA THR A 37 18.96 3.45 -1.59
C THR A 37 19.82 2.50 -0.76
N VAL A 38 19.20 1.61 0.01
CA VAL A 38 19.87 0.71 0.96
C VAL A 38 19.74 -0.76 0.56
N PHE A 39 18.59 -1.15 0.00
CA PHE A 39 18.28 -2.53 -0.37
C PHE A 39 17.94 -2.64 -1.85
N ASN A 40 18.30 -3.78 -2.46
CA ASN A 40 17.98 -4.03 -3.85
C ASN A 40 16.46 -4.25 -4.04
N LYS A 41 15.94 -3.89 -5.22
CA LYS A 41 14.50 -3.99 -5.54
C LYS A 41 13.97 -5.42 -5.37
N GLU A 42 14.79 -6.42 -5.67
CA GLU A 42 14.46 -7.84 -5.59
C GLU A 42 14.25 -8.33 -4.15
N GLN A 43 14.67 -7.54 -3.14
CA GLN A 43 14.45 -7.82 -1.72
C GLN A 43 13.13 -7.24 -1.20
N PHE A 44 12.30 -6.66 -2.08
CA PHE A 44 10.97 -6.18 -1.73
C PHE A 44 9.91 -6.96 -2.49
N LEU A 45 8.88 -7.39 -1.76
CA LEU A 45 7.62 -7.83 -2.33
C LEU A 45 6.54 -6.79 -2.02
N ILE A 46 6.11 -6.06 -3.03
CA ILE A 46 5.00 -5.10 -2.91
C ILE A 46 3.73 -5.75 -3.45
N LEU A 47 2.71 -5.84 -2.60
CA LEU A 47 1.41 -6.46 -2.92
C LEU A 47 0.30 -5.44 -2.78
N ARG A 48 -0.69 -5.53 -3.66
CA ARG A 48 -1.95 -4.77 -3.54
C ARG A 48 -2.92 -5.55 -2.67
N LEU A 49 -3.57 -4.84 -1.74
CA LEU A 49 -4.55 -5.47 -0.85
C LEU A 49 -5.79 -5.91 -1.62
N GLU A 50 -6.14 -5.21 -2.69
CA GLU A 50 -7.25 -5.50 -3.61
C GLU A 50 -7.03 -6.85 -4.32
N ASP A 51 -5.80 -7.13 -4.76
CA ASP A 51 -5.43 -8.42 -5.34
C ASP A 51 -5.47 -9.53 -4.30
N HIS A 52 -5.03 -9.23 -3.07
CA HIS A 52 -5.08 -10.20 -1.99
C HIS A 52 -6.52 -10.52 -1.58
N ALA A 53 -7.37 -9.52 -1.47
CA ALA A 53 -8.78 -9.69 -1.13
C ALA A 53 -9.57 -10.43 -2.22
N SER A 54 -9.27 -10.19 -3.50
CA SER A 54 -9.91 -10.87 -4.62
C SER A 54 -9.37 -12.29 -4.85
N ASN A 55 -8.08 -12.52 -4.59
CA ASN A 55 -7.44 -13.81 -4.77
C ASN A 55 -6.28 -14.04 -3.78
N VAL A 56 -6.65 -14.45 -2.56
CA VAL A 56 -5.70 -14.81 -1.48
C VAL A 56 -4.73 -15.90 -1.92
N LYS A 57 -5.22 -16.91 -2.66
CA LYS A 57 -4.38 -18.02 -3.16
C LYS A 57 -3.24 -17.49 -4.04
N TYR A 58 -3.57 -16.69 -5.06
CA TYR A 58 -2.58 -16.13 -5.98
C TYR A 58 -1.52 -15.29 -5.27
N THR A 59 -1.94 -14.38 -4.39
CA THR A 59 -1.01 -13.50 -3.67
C THR A 59 -0.15 -14.26 -2.66
N MET A 60 -0.68 -15.29 -1.98
CA MET A 60 0.12 -16.12 -1.08
C MET A 60 1.15 -16.99 -1.83
N HIS A 61 0.84 -17.44 -3.05
CA HIS A 61 1.86 -18.08 -3.90
C HIS A 61 3.03 -17.13 -4.19
N ARG A 62 2.75 -15.86 -4.49
CA ARG A 62 3.81 -14.84 -4.67
C ARG A 62 4.64 -14.65 -3.40
N VAL A 63 4.01 -14.65 -2.23
CA VAL A 63 4.71 -14.58 -0.93
C VAL A 63 5.62 -15.79 -0.73
N PHE A 64 5.13 -17.00 -0.97
CA PHE A 64 5.91 -18.23 -0.81
C PHE A 64 7.11 -18.28 -1.76
N GLN A 65 6.90 -17.87 -3.02
CA GLN A 65 7.97 -17.78 -4.00
C GLN A 65 9.03 -16.75 -3.58
N PHE A 66 8.60 -15.55 -3.15
CA PHE A 66 9.51 -14.50 -2.72
C PHE A 66 10.36 -14.89 -1.50
N LEU A 67 9.75 -15.57 -0.53
CA LEU A 67 10.43 -16.07 0.67
C LEU A 67 11.19 -17.39 0.45
N ASN A 68 11.14 -17.96 -0.76
CA ASN A 68 11.74 -19.24 -1.12
C ASN A 68 11.31 -20.41 -0.19
N LEU A 69 10.02 -20.49 0.12
CA LEU A 69 9.46 -21.50 1.06
C LEU A 69 9.06 -22.83 0.41
N GLY A 70 9.33 -23.00 -0.88
CA GLY A 70 8.81 -24.12 -1.68
C GLY A 70 7.35 -23.93 -2.10
N PRO A 71 6.79 -24.86 -2.88
CA PRO A 71 5.43 -24.76 -3.39
C PRO A 71 4.40 -24.90 -2.26
N LEU A 72 3.34 -24.12 -2.35
CA LEU A 72 2.22 -24.18 -1.43
C LEU A 72 1.37 -25.44 -1.70
N SER A 73 1.16 -26.28 -0.68
CA SER A 73 0.30 -27.46 -0.81
C SER A 73 -1.19 -27.09 -0.80
N GLU A 74 -2.04 -27.94 -1.39
CA GLU A 74 -3.50 -27.75 -1.38
C GLU A 74 -4.07 -27.61 0.05
N LYS A 75 -3.49 -28.33 1.01
CA LYS A 75 -3.89 -28.24 2.41
C LYS A 75 -3.56 -26.86 3.00
N GLN A 76 -2.38 -26.31 2.70
CA GLN A 76 -1.99 -24.97 3.15
C GLN A 76 -2.84 -23.89 2.48
N GLU A 77 -3.12 -24.02 1.19
CA GLU A 77 -4.04 -23.13 0.46
C GLU A 77 -5.44 -23.11 1.10
N ALA A 78 -5.99 -24.28 1.39
CA ALA A 78 -7.30 -24.42 2.00
C ALA A 78 -7.34 -23.84 3.42
N LEU A 79 -6.25 -23.96 4.19
CA LEU A 79 -6.16 -23.35 5.52
C LEU A 79 -6.17 -21.83 5.43
N MET A 80 -5.35 -21.24 4.56
CA MET A 80 -5.24 -19.78 4.43
C MET A 80 -6.53 -19.12 3.92
N THR A 81 -7.23 -19.76 2.98
CA THR A 81 -8.50 -19.22 2.46
C THR A 81 -9.66 -19.36 3.44
N LYS A 82 -9.58 -20.28 4.41
CA LYS A 82 -10.59 -20.46 5.47
C LYS A 82 -10.29 -19.65 6.73
N SER A 83 -9.05 -19.21 6.93
CA SER A 83 -8.68 -18.38 8.07
C SER A 83 -9.42 -17.04 8.02
N PRO A 84 -10.08 -16.61 9.11
CA PRO A 84 -10.74 -15.32 9.15
C PRO A 84 -9.70 -14.20 9.01
N ALA A 85 -10.08 -13.12 8.33
CA ALA A 85 -9.25 -11.94 8.22
C ALA A 85 -8.93 -11.38 9.62
N SER A 86 -7.65 -11.21 9.90
CA SER A 86 -7.16 -10.56 11.13
C SER A 86 -7.06 -9.05 10.92
N ASN A 87 -7.03 -8.28 12.02
CA ASN A 87 -6.96 -6.80 11.98
C ASN A 87 -8.09 -6.15 11.15
N THR A 88 -9.27 -6.77 11.14
CA THR A 88 -10.43 -6.19 10.45
C THR A 88 -10.91 -4.96 11.21
N ARG A 89 -11.56 -4.04 10.48
CA ARG A 89 -12.23 -2.89 11.10
C ARG A 89 -13.21 -3.36 12.16
N ARG A 90 -13.26 -2.59 13.26
CA ARG A 90 -14.26 -2.78 14.31
C ARG A 90 -15.65 -2.69 13.71
N PRO A 91 -16.64 -3.46 14.19
CA PRO A 91 -17.98 -3.47 13.62
C PRO A 91 -18.59 -2.07 13.41
N GLU A 92 -18.39 -1.17 14.37
CA GLU A 92 -18.84 0.23 14.33
C GLU A 92 -18.22 1.06 13.19
N ASP A 93 -17.02 0.70 12.74
CA ASP A 93 -16.26 1.40 11.69
C ASP A 93 -16.44 0.76 10.30
N ARG A 94 -17.26 -0.28 10.19
CA ARG A 94 -17.48 -0.99 8.92
C ARG A 94 -18.41 -0.23 7.98
N SER A 95 -19.42 0.45 8.51
CA SER A 95 -20.47 1.10 7.72
C SER A 95 -20.29 2.62 7.66
N LEU A 96 -19.21 3.08 7.02
CA LEU A 96 -18.93 4.52 6.86
C LEU A 96 -19.71 5.18 5.70
N GLY A 97 -20.47 4.39 4.92
CA GLY A 97 -21.08 4.86 3.68
C GLY A 97 -20.05 5.17 2.58
N PRO A 98 -20.50 5.56 1.38
CA PRO A 98 -19.61 5.99 0.32
C PRO A 98 -18.90 7.31 0.70
N MET A 99 -17.64 7.44 0.30
CA MET A 99 -16.92 8.71 0.41
C MET A 99 -17.64 9.77 -0.43
N TRP A 100 -17.65 11.00 0.07
CA TRP A 100 -18.22 12.11 -0.69
C TRP A 100 -17.44 12.31 -2.00
N PRO A 101 -18.11 12.54 -3.14
CA PRO A 101 -17.44 12.67 -4.44
C PRO A 101 -16.34 13.73 -4.46
N ILE A 102 -16.57 14.87 -3.79
CA ILE A 102 -15.59 15.96 -3.69
C ILE A 102 -14.35 15.54 -2.89
N THR A 103 -14.54 14.80 -1.79
CA THR A 103 -13.43 14.28 -0.98
C THR A 103 -12.62 13.27 -1.78
N GLN A 104 -13.30 12.38 -2.52
CA GLN A 104 -12.62 11.41 -3.38
C GLN A 104 -11.78 12.13 -4.44
N LYS A 105 -12.31 13.16 -5.09
CA LYS A 105 -11.58 13.94 -6.10
C LYS A 105 -10.34 14.63 -5.50
N ILE A 106 -10.47 15.26 -4.34
CA ILE A 106 -9.35 15.92 -3.65
C ILE A 106 -8.24 14.90 -3.33
N LEU A 107 -8.60 13.71 -2.84
CA LEU A 107 -7.63 12.66 -2.54
C LEU A 107 -6.98 12.09 -3.81
N GLN A 108 -7.74 11.90 -4.88
CA GLN A 108 -7.22 11.46 -6.18
C GLN A 108 -6.23 12.48 -6.75
N ASP A 109 -6.53 13.77 -6.67
CA ASP A 109 -5.64 14.83 -7.14
C ASP A 109 -4.37 14.91 -6.30
N PHE A 110 -4.50 14.75 -4.98
CA PHE A 110 -3.37 14.74 -4.07
C PHE A 110 -2.45 13.53 -4.29
N TYR A 111 -2.99 12.31 -4.34
CA TYR A 111 -2.19 11.08 -4.48
C TYR A 111 -1.76 10.77 -5.92
N GLY A 112 -2.48 11.25 -6.92
CA GLY A 112 -2.25 10.97 -8.35
C GLY A 112 -0.78 11.05 -8.81
N PRO A 113 -0.05 12.15 -8.56
CA PRO A 113 1.37 12.24 -8.95
C PRO A 113 2.24 11.22 -8.20
N PHE A 114 1.96 10.92 -6.94
CA PHE A 114 2.71 9.94 -6.15
C PHE A 114 2.44 8.50 -6.59
N ASN A 115 1.19 8.17 -6.91
CA ASN A 115 0.79 6.87 -7.43
C ASN A 115 1.38 6.62 -8.82
N THR A 116 1.39 7.64 -9.68
CA THR A 116 2.07 7.58 -10.99
C THR A 116 3.56 7.30 -10.81
N ARG A 117 4.21 7.98 -9.86
CA ARG A 117 5.62 7.74 -9.55
C ARG A 117 5.86 6.34 -8.99
N LEU A 118 4.98 5.84 -8.13
CA LEU A 118 5.04 4.49 -7.57
C LEU A 118 4.97 3.43 -8.67
N ALA A 119 3.99 3.56 -9.58
CA ALA A 119 3.84 2.67 -10.73
C ALA A 119 5.12 2.61 -11.59
N GLN A 120 5.76 3.76 -11.84
CA GLN A 120 7.04 3.82 -12.56
C GLN A 120 8.19 3.12 -11.82
N ILE A 121 8.30 3.28 -10.49
CA ILE A 121 9.34 2.62 -9.69
C ILE A 121 9.15 1.10 -9.70
N LEU A 122 7.90 0.67 -9.58
CA LEU A 122 7.55 -0.75 -9.53
C LEU A 122 7.54 -1.40 -10.90
N ASP A 123 7.41 -0.62 -11.98
CA ASP A 123 7.13 -1.07 -13.35
C ASP A 123 5.79 -1.84 -13.40
N ASP A 124 4.76 -1.27 -12.76
CA ASP A 124 3.44 -1.87 -12.63
C ASP A 124 2.35 -0.79 -12.58
N GLU A 125 1.65 -0.61 -13.71
CA GLU A 125 0.56 0.37 -13.88
C GLU A 125 -0.63 0.13 -12.93
N ALA A 126 -0.75 -1.06 -12.35
CA ALA A 126 -1.82 -1.37 -11.42
C ALA A 126 -1.71 -0.57 -10.11
N PHE A 127 -0.53 -0.01 -9.80
CA PHE A 127 -0.28 0.93 -8.69
C PHE A 127 -0.56 2.40 -9.04
N ALA A 128 -1.04 2.71 -10.24
CA ALA A 128 -1.50 4.06 -10.56
C ALA A 128 -2.94 4.32 -10.06
N TRP A 129 -3.69 3.27 -9.69
CA TRP A 129 -5.10 3.32 -9.26
C TRP A 129 -6.00 4.20 -10.16
N LYS A 130 -5.85 4.08 -11.49
CA LYS A 130 -6.63 4.86 -12.47
C LYS A 130 -8.12 4.50 -12.49
N THR A 131 -8.46 3.29 -12.05
CA THR A 131 -9.83 2.77 -11.96
C THR A 131 -10.06 2.25 -10.54
N THR A 132 -10.60 3.11 -9.69
CA THR A 132 -11.11 2.79 -8.34
C THR A 132 -12.41 3.53 -8.13
#